data_AF-V2WRL4-F1
#
_entry.id   AF-V2WRL4-F1
#
_cell.length_a   1.000
_cell.length_b   1.000
_cell.length_c   1.000
_cell.angle_alpha   90.00
_cell.angle_beta   90.00
_cell.angle_gamma   90.00
#
_symmetry.space_group_name_H-M   'P 1'
#
loop_
_entity.id
_entity.type
_entity.pdbx_description
1 polymer ?
#
loop_
_entity_poly.entity_id
_entity_poly.type
_entity_poly.pdbx_seq_one_letter_code
_entity_poly.pdbx_strand_id
1 'polypeptide(L)'
;MVEDKKPSGSRPKKEELKVEEAVIGSAMPVQVVSAVKEVKAALPRAFTGTRKDAKKFLREVLIYIALNPKAFPNDRSKKLFLLSYMTNGPGEFWKNNKTDLLLVFDPEAEKVTWSEFIDDFRTSFEPLNPALKAQLELKDLRMKNRADEYMYQFTYLTKQTGYNDTAQIVAFKRGLPRSLALKIMTRPEGAPTTIKDWMNAAILFDKSYK
;
A
#
# COMPACT_ATOMS: atom_id res chain seq x y z
N MET A 1 -83.84 -38.98 23.91
CA MET A 1 -84.89 -38.10 23.35
C MET A 1 -84.71 -36.75 24.02
N VAL A 2 -84.13 -35.77 23.31
CA VAL A 2 -84.79 -34.56 22.72
C VAL A 2 -85.52 -33.75 23.83
N GLU A 3 -85.23 -32.48 24.12
CA GLU A 3 -85.09 -31.34 23.21
C GLU A 3 -84.24 -30.17 23.77
N ASP A 4 -83.66 -29.46 22.81
CA ASP A 4 -83.08 -28.12 22.84
C ASP A 4 -83.99 -27.01 23.40
N LYS A 5 -83.36 -25.99 24.01
CA LYS A 5 -83.73 -24.58 23.82
C LYS A 5 -82.54 -23.65 24.16
N LYS A 6 -82.04 -22.94 23.15
CA LYS A 6 -81.23 -21.70 23.19
C LYS A 6 -82.09 -20.56 22.60
N PRO A 7 -81.70 -19.26 22.61
CA PRO A 7 -80.74 -18.52 23.46
C PRO A 7 -81.30 -17.13 23.91
N SER A 8 -80.57 -16.36 24.72
CA SER A 8 -80.43 -14.89 24.52
C SER A 8 -79.28 -14.34 25.38
N GLY A 9 -78.41 -13.53 24.76
CA GLY A 9 -77.11 -13.13 25.30
C GLY A 9 -77.09 -11.79 26.04
N SER A 10 -75.99 -11.55 26.76
CA SER A 10 -75.37 -10.24 26.99
C SER A 10 -73.98 -10.44 27.61
N ARG A 11 -72.97 -9.79 27.03
CA ARG A 11 -71.52 -9.98 27.25
C ARG A 11 -71.01 -9.01 28.34
N PRO A 12 -70.20 -9.42 29.33
CA PRO A 12 -69.45 -8.49 30.18
C PRO A 12 -68.01 -8.27 29.68
N LYS A 13 -67.56 -7.02 29.84
CA LYS A 13 -66.30 -6.42 29.41
C LYS A 13 -65.13 -6.87 30.33
N LYS A 14 -63.97 -7.15 29.74
CA LYS A 14 -62.71 -7.55 30.41
C LYS A 14 -61.77 -6.34 30.47
N GLU A 15 -61.13 -6.06 31.60
CA GLU A 15 -59.85 -5.33 31.66
C GLU A 15 -59.14 -5.56 33.00
N GLU A 16 -57.82 -5.71 32.89
CA GLU A 16 -56.91 -6.49 33.74
C GLU A 16 -56.17 -5.65 34.81
N LEU A 17 -55.84 -6.30 35.93
CA LEU A 17 -55.12 -5.76 37.10
C LEU A 17 -53.60 -5.72 36.85
N LYS A 18 -52.95 -4.59 37.16
CA LYS A 18 -51.49 -4.40 37.24
C LYS A 18 -51.05 -4.33 38.71
N VAL A 19 -50.00 -5.06 39.09
CA VAL A 19 -49.28 -4.91 40.37
C VAL A 19 -47.81 -4.64 40.07
N GLU A 20 -47.26 -3.61 40.72
CA GLU A 20 -45.94 -3.02 40.51
C GLU A 20 -44.78 -3.85 41.08
N GLU A 21 -43.62 -3.69 40.43
CA GLU A 21 -42.37 -4.44 40.61
C GLU A 21 -41.40 -3.72 41.57
N ALA A 22 -40.66 -4.50 42.37
CA ALA A 22 -39.73 -4.01 43.40
C ALA A 22 -38.37 -3.53 42.84
N VAL A 23 -37.82 -2.47 43.45
CA VAL A 23 -36.54 -1.82 43.10
C VAL A 23 -35.35 -2.45 43.82
N ILE A 24 -34.33 -2.91 43.08
CA ILE A 24 -32.95 -3.09 43.58
C ILE A 24 -31.99 -2.49 42.54
N GLY A 25 -31.52 -1.27 42.79
CA GLY A 25 -30.56 -0.57 41.93
C GLY A 25 -29.12 -0.92 42.26
N SER A 26 -28.50 -1.80 41.48
CA SER A 26 -27.04 -1.94 41.39
C SER A 26 -26.55 -1.22 40.14
N ALA A 27 -26.03 -0.01 40.29
CA ALA A 27 -25.43 0.75 39.19
C ALA A 27 -24.07 0.15 38.82
N MET A 28 -24.04 -0.69 37.78
CA MET A 28 -22.78 -1.04 37.12
C MET A 28 -22.27 0.18 36.35
N PRO A 29 -20.97 0.52 36.42
CA PRO A 29 -20.43 1.56 35.55
C PRO A 29 -20.49 1.04 34.12
N VAL A 30 -21.35 1.66 33.29
CA VAL A 30 -21.35 1.48 31.84
C VAL A 30 -20.00 2.01 31.35
N GLN A 31 -19.03 1.11 31.18
CA GLN A 31 -17.83 1.43 30.42
C GLN A 31 -18.29 1.73 29.00
N VAL A 32 -18.31 3.01 28.65
CA VAL A 32 -18.44 3.46 27.27
C VAL A 32 -17.17 3.01 26.55
N VAL A 33 -17.20 1.81 25.99
CA VAL A 33 -16.20 1.36 25.02
C VAL A 33 -16.36 2.30 23.83
N SER A 34 -15.54 3.36 23.78
CA SER A 34 -15.54 4.24 22.63
C SER A 34 -15.16 3.38 21.43
N ALA A 35 -16.11 3.11 20.54
CA ALA A 35 -15.82 2.47 19.27
C ALA A 35 -14.91 3.43 18.49
N VAL A 36 -13.61 3.18 18.55
CA VAL A 36 -12.64 3.99 17.81
C VAL A 36 -12.83 3.64 16.35
N LYS A 37 -13.50 4.52 15.61
CA LYS A 37 -13.73 4.34 14.18
C LYS A 37 -12.40 4.25 13.46
N GLU A 38 -12.26 3.24 12.59
CA GLU A 38 -11.17 3.18 11.63
C GLU A 38 -11.10 4.47 10.82
N VAL A 39 -9.87 4.90 10.53
CA VAL A 39 -9.61 5.99 9.59
C VAL A 39 -10.12 5.54 8.22
N LYS A 40 -11.02 6.34 7.62
CA LYS A 40 -11.56 6.13 6.28
C LYS A 40 -10.48 6.40 5.21
N ALA A 41 -9.46 5.56 5.17
CA ALA A 41 -8.43 5.54 4.15
C ALA A 41 -8.91 4.74 2.92
N ALA A 42 -8.34 5.01 1.76
CA ALA A 42 -8.58 4.18 0.58
C ALA A 42 -8.10 2.75 0.83
N LEU A 43 -8.94 1.76 0.51
CA LEU A 43 -8.57 0.35 0.62
C LEU A 43 -7.49 -0.01 -0.40
N PRO A 44 -6.59 -0.97 -0.08
CA PRO A 44 -5.65 -1.50 -1.06
C PRO A 44 -6.35 -2.07 -2.29
N ARG A 45 -5.68 -2.02 -3.44
CA ARG A 45 -6.18 -2.67 -4.66
C ARG A 45 -5.93 -4.17 -4.61
N ALA A 46 -6.77 -4.93 -5.32
CA ALA A 46 -6.57 -6.36 -5.50
C ALA A 46 -5.23 -6.65 -6.20
N PHE A 47 -4.53 -7.69 -5.75
CA PHE A 47 -3.20 -8.06 -6.23
C PHE A 47 -3.17 -9.48 -6.78
N THR A 48 -2.83 -9.61 -8.05
CA THR A 48 -2.80 -10.89 -8.78
C THR A 48 -1.46 -11.61 -8.74
N GLY A 49 -0.47 -11.09 -8.00
CA GLY A 49 0.89 -11.60 -8.03
C GLY A 49 1.76 -11.00 -9.15
N THR A 50 1.28 -9.97 -9.86
CA THR A 50 2.05 -9.36 -10.96
C THR A 50 3.22 -8.54 -10.41
N ARG A 51 4.46 -8.92 -10.75
CA ARG A 51 5.69 -8.31 -10.20
C ARG A 51 5.78 -6.78 -10.35
N LYS A 52 5.28 -6.22 -11.46
CA LYS A 52 5.29 -4.78 -11.72
C LYS A 52 4.43 -3.98 -10.72
N ASP A 53 3.40 -4.63 -10.15
CA ASP A 53 2.43 -4.01 -9.26
C ASP A 53 2.75 -4.25 -7.77
N ALA A 54 3.66 -5.18 -7.47
CA ALA A 54 3.99 -5.63 -6.11
C ALA A 54 4.37 -4.49 -5.17
N LYS A 55 5.31 -3.61 -5.57
CA LYS A 55 5.74 -2.45 -4.77
C LYS A 55 4.58 -1.49 -4.46
N LYS A 56 3.70 -1.28 -5.44
CA LYS A 56 2.58 -0.36 -5.31
C LYS A 56 1.51 -0.92 -4.37
N PHE A 57 1.17 -2.20 -4.55
CA PHE A 57 0.27 -2.92 -3.66
C PHE A 57 0.77 -2.94 -2.21
N LEU A 58 2.03 -3.34 -1.99
CA LEU A 58 2.62 -3.39 -0.66
C LEU A 58 2.59 -2.01 0.02
N ARG A 59 2.87 -0.93 -0.73
CA ARG A 59 2.79 0.43 -0.21
C ARG A 59 1.38 0.79 0.27
N GLU A 60 0.34 0.45 -0.49
CA GLU A 60 -1.05 0.72 -0.12
C GLU A 60 -1.45 -0.04 1.15
N VAL A 61 -1.06 -1.30 1.28
CA VAL A 61 -1.28 -2.12 2.49
C VAL A 61 -0.59 -1.51 3.71
N LEU A 62 0.69 -1.14 3.59
CA LEU A 62 1.47 -0.56 4.68
C LEU A 62 0.88 0.76 5.18
N ILE A 63 0.43 1.63 4.25
CA ILE A 63 -0.22 2.89 4.60
C ILE A 63 -1.53 2.63 5.35
N TYR A 64 -2.37 1.72 4.87
CA TYR A 64 -3.65 1.43 5.52
C TYR A 64 -3.46 0.90 6.95
N ILE A 65 -2.53 -0.03 7.15
CA ILE A 65 -2.20 -0.58 8.47
C ILE A 65 -1.68 0.52 9.40
N ALA A 66 -0.77 1.37 8.90
CA ALA A 66 -0.19 2.46 9.69
C ALA A 66 -1.23 3.51 10.12
N LEU A 67 -2.25 3.76 9.30
CA LEU A 67 -3.36 4.66 9.63
C LEU A 67 -4.37 4.03 10.60
N ASN A 68 -4.40 2.70 10.73
CA ASN A 68 -5.38 1.96 11.51
C ASN A 68 -4.73 1.02 12.55
N PRO A 69 -3.82 1.48 13.42
CA PRO A 69 -3.04 0.60 14.30
C PRO A 69 -3.89 -0.20 15.28
N LYS A 70 -5.06 0.33 15.69
CA LYS A 70 -6.00 -0.37 16.59
C LYS A 70 -6.71 -1.54 15.91
N ALA A 71 -6.92 -1.48 14.59
CA ALA A 71 -7.51 -2.56 13.81
C ALA A 71 -6.49 -3.69 13.53
N PHE A 72 -5.19 -3.37 13.59
CA PHE A 72 -4.10 -4.31 13.32
C PHE A 72 -3.12 -4.44 14.50
N PRO A 73 -3.59 -4.86 15.69
CA PRO A 73 -2.79 -4.82 16.91
C PRO A 73 -1.64 -5.84 16.94
N ASN A 74 -1.68 -6.87 16.07
CA ASN A 74 -0.70 -7.95 16.06
C ASN A 74 -0.32 -8.35 14.62
N ASP A 75 0.75 -9.12 14.48
CA ASP A 75 1.28 -9.48 13.17
C ASP A 75 0.33 -10.39 12.40
N ARG A 76 -0.41 -11.27 13.07
CA ARG A 76 -1.44 -12.11 12.46
C ARG A 76 -2.50 -11.29 11.71
N SER A 77 -3.06 -10.27 12.36
CA SER A 77 -4.07 -9.39 11.75
C SER A 77 -3.54 -8.65 10.53
N LYS A 78 -2.28 -8.20 10.57
CA LYS A 78 -1.60 -7.56 9.42
C LYS A 78 -1.41 -8.53 8.25
N LYS A 79 -0.94 -9.75 8.52
CA LYS A 79 -0.76 -10.82 7.51
C LYS A 79 -2.08 -11.16 6.84
N LEU A 80 -3.13 -11.44 7.63
CA LEU A 80 -4.46 -11.78 7.11
C LEU A 80 -5.07 -10.64 6.29
N PHE A 81 -4.86 -9.39 6.70
CA PHE A 81 -5.29 -8.23 5.92
C PHE A 81 -4.57 -8.13 4.58
N LEU A 82 -3.25 -8.30 4.51
CA LEU A 82 -2.54 -8.32 3.23
C LEU A 82 -3.08 -9.43 2.33
N LEU A 83 -3.23 -10.64 2.89
CA LEU A 83 -3.70 -11.84 2.19
C LEU A 83 -5.14 -11.67 1.65
N SER A 84 -6.01 -10.92 2.33
CA SER A 84 -7.39 -10.72 1.87
C SER A 84 -7.49 -9.96 0.54
N TYR A 85 -6.47 -9.17 0.18
CA TYR A 85 -6.41 -8.45 -1.09
C TYR A 85 -5.63 -9.19 -2.19
N MET A 86 -5.09 -10.38 -1.91
CA MET A 86 -4.48 -11.22 -2.94
C MET A 86 -5.56 -12.06 -3.62
N THR A 87 -5.60 -12.02 -4.95
CA THR A 87 -6.69 -12.59 -5.76
C THR A 87 -6.16 -13.10 -7.09
N ASN A 88 -6.60 -14.27 -7.54
CA ASN A 88 -6.22 -14.86 -8.83
C ASN A 88 -4.69 -15.10 -9.00
N GLY A 89 -4.35 -15.93 -9.99
CA GLY A 89 -2.98 -16.07 -10.48
C GLY A 89 -1.95 -16.48 -9.40
N PRO A 90 -0.67 -16.07 -9.55
CA PRO A 90 0.37 -16.37 -8.56
C PRO A 90 0.07 -15.81 -7.17
N GLY A 91 -0.69 -14.71 -7.08
CA GLY A 91 -1.08 -14.12 -5.80
C GLY A 91 -1.98 -15.04 -4.99
N GLU A 92 -2.96 -15.68 -5.62
CA GLU A 92 -3.86 -16.62 -4.94
C GLU A 92 -3.14 -17.87 -4.44
N PHE A 93 -2.22 -18.42 -5.23
CA PHE A 93 -1.44 -19.58 -4.80
C PHE A 93 -0.61 -19.26 -3.54
N TRP A 94 0.11 -18.13 -3.55
CA TRP A 94 0.89 -17.69 -2.38
C TRP A 94 -0.02 -17.40 -1.17
N LYS A 95 -1.19 -16.81 -1.42
CA LYS A 95 -2.18 -16.53 -0.38
C LYS A 95 -2.64 -17.79 0.33
N ASN A 96 -3.07 -18.81 -0.42
CA ASN A 96 -3.68 -20.01 0.15
C ASN A 96 -2.68 -20.74 1.07
N ASN A 97 -1.44 -20.93 0.59
CA ASN A 97 -0.37 -21.57 1.37
C ASN A 97 -0.10 -20.88 2.73
N LYS A 98 -0.21 -19.55 2.80
CA LYS A 98 0.02 -18.79 4.04
C LYS A 98 -1.24 -18.71 4.90
N THR A 99 -2.40 -18.55 4.28
CA THR A 99 -3.68 -18.35 4.98
C THR A 99 -4.08 -19.61 5.73
N ASP A 100 -3.91 -20.80 5.13
CA ASP A 100 -4.30 -22.06 5.74
C ASP A 100 -3.61 -22.27 7.10
N LEU A 101 -2.29 -22.01 7.17
CA LEU A 101 -1.51 -22.10 8.40
C LEU A 101 -1.93 -21.05 9.45
N LEU A 102 -2.21 -19.82 9.02
CA LEU A 102 -2.63 -18.75 9.93
C LEU A 102 -4.04 -18.97 10.49
N LEU A 103 -4.94 -19.58 9.73
CA LEU A 103 -6.32 -19.84 10.17
C LEU A 103 -6.38 -20.97 11.20
N VAL A 104 -5.51 -21.98 11.10
CA VAL A 104 -5.41 -23.07 12.10
C VAL A 104 -4.53 -22.73 13.31
N PHE A 105 -4.09 -21.47 13.43
CA PHE A 105 -3.21 -21.00 14.51
C PHE A 105 -1.91 -21.83 14.61
N ASP A 106 -1.33 -22.17 13.45
CA ASP A 106 -0.07 -22.91 13.41
C ASP A 106 1.03 -22.14 14.18
N PRO A 107 1.69 -22.76 15.18
CA PRO A 107 2.68 -22.07 16.01
C PRO A 107 3.87 -21.49 15.24
N GLU A 108 4.31 -22.14 14.16
CA GLU A 108 5.45 -21.67 13.36
C GLU A 108 5.03 -20.48 12.49
N ALA A 109 3.86 -20.54 11.87
CA ALA A 109 3.31 -19.42 11.10
C ALA A 109 3.00 -18.18 11.97
N GLU A 110 2.60 -18.38 13.23
CA GLU A 110 2.39 -17.30 14.19
C GLU A 110 3.70 -16.64 14.63
N LYS A 111 4.78 -17.41 14.81
CA LYS A 111 6.11 -16.89 15.16
C LYS A 111 6.71 -15.97 14.10
N VAL A 112 6.39 -16.19 12.82
CA VAL A 112 6.86 -15.31 11.73
C VAL A 112 6.43 -13.88 12.03
N THR A 113 7.38 -12.96 12.15
CA THR A 113 7.08 -11.55 12.39
C THR A 113 6.47 -10.89 11.15
N TRP A 114 5.85 -9.74 11.33
CA TRP A 114 5.37 -8.93 10.19
C TRP A 114 6.51 -8.56 9.24
N SER A 115 7.71 -8.28 9.77
CA SER A 115 8.87 -7.95 8.93
C SER A 115 9.28 -9.10 8.04
N GLU A 116 9.42 -10.31 8.61
CA GLU A 116 9.80 -11.52 7.86
C GLU A 116 8.75 -11.87 6.81
N PHE A 117 7.47 -11.71 7.13
CA PHE A 117 6.38 -11.93 6.17
C PHE A 117 6.45 -10.96 4.98
N ILE A 118 6.77 -9.68 5.24
CA ILE A 118 6.95 -8.70 4.16
C ILE A 118 8.19 -9.02 3.33
N ASP A 119 9.27 -9.52 3.92
CA ASP A 119 10.47 -9.90 3.18
C ASP A 119 10.25 -11.14 2.30
N ASP A 120 9.45 -12.10 2.76
CA ASP A 120 8.98 -13.22 1.94
C ASP A 120 8.10 -12.75 0.77
N PHE A 121 7.18 -11.80 1.03
CA PHE A 121 6.39 -11.16 -0.03
C PHE A 121 7.30 -10.49 -1.08
N ARG A 122 8.30 -9.72 -0.64
CA ARG A 122 9.26 -9.05 -1.52
C ARG A 122 10.05 -10.07 -2.33
N THR A 123 10.52 -11.13 -1.70
CA THR A 123 11.28 -12.20 -2.37
C THR A 123 10.44 -12.91 -3.44
N SER A 124 9.14 -13.10 -3.17
CA SER A 124 8.22 -13.77 -4.09
C SER A 124 7.83 -12.89 -5.29
N PHE A 125 7.58 -11.60 -5.06
CA PHE A 125 6.92 -10.72 -6.05
C PHE A 125 7.71 -9.51 -6.50
N GLU A 126 8.69 -9.01 -5.74
CA GLU A 126 9.52 -7.92 -6.24
C GLU A 126 10.56 -8.41 -7.27
N PRO A 127 10.99 -7.57 -8.22
CA PRO A 127 12.06 -7.92 -9.14
C PRO A 127 13.36 -8.23 -8.37
N LEU A 128 14.02 -9.34 -8.70
CA LEU A 128 15.25 -9.82 -8.03
C LEU A 128 16.40 -8.79 -8.05
N ASN A 129 16.46 -7.91 -9.04
CA ASN A 129 17.51 -6.89 -9.11
C ASN A 129 16.98 -5.58 -9.74
N PRO A 130 16.26 -4.75 -8.98
CA PRO A 130 15.73 -3.49 -9.48
C PRO A 130 16.85 -2.50 -9.82
N ALA A 131 17.98 -2.59 -9.13
CA ALA A 131 19.16 -1.78 -9.40
C ALA A 131 19.75 -2.10 -10.78
N LEU A 132 19.99 -3.38 -11.09
CA LEU A 132 20.48 -3.79 -12.40
C LEU A 132 19.52 -3.39 -13.52
N LYS A 133 18.21 -3.58 -13.32
CA LYS A 133 17.21 -3.14 -14.31
C LYS A 133 17.30 -1.62 -14.53
N ALA A 134 17.36 -0.83 -13.46
CA ALA A 134 17.50 0.62 -13.57
C ALA A 134 18.82 1.03 -14.23
N GLN A 135 19.92 0.32 -13.96
CA GLN A 135 21.22 0.54 -14.61
C GLN A 135 21.17 0.25 -16.11
N LEU A 136 20.48 -0.83 -16.52
CA LEU A 136 20.26 -1.17 -17.93
C LEU A 136 19.40 -0.11 -18.63
N GLU A 137 18.26 0.26 -18.05
CA GLU A 137 17.40 1.32 -18.59
C GLU A 137 18.13 2.67 -18.68
N LEU A 138 18.97 2.98 -17.69
CA LEU A 138 19.78 4.20 -17.66
C LEU A 138 20.86 4.22 -18.75
N LYS A 139 21.40 3.06 -19.13
CA LYS A 139 22.36 2.94 -20.24
C LYS A 139 21.74 3.35 -21.58
N ASP A 140 20.46 3.06 -21.76
CA ASP A 140 19.72 3.30 -23.00
C ASP A 140 18.95 4.64 -22.97
N LEU A 141 18.84 5.28 -21.81
CA LEU A 141 18.18 6.58 -21.66
C LEU A 141 18.90 7.65 -22.48
N ARG A 142 18.15 8.33 -23.36
CA ARG A 142 18.61 9.46 -24.16
C ARG A 142 17.65 10.63 -24.02
N MET A 143 18.20 11.83 -23.93
CA MET A 143 17.45 13.08 -24.05
C MET A 143 16.95 13.21 -25.49
N LYS A 144 15.64 13.38 -25.63
CA LYS A 144 14.98 13.59 -26.93
C LYS A 144 14.75 15.07 -27.19
N ASN A 145 13.67 15.63 -26.64
CA ASN A 145 13.18 16.96 -27.01
C ASN A 145 13.26 18.00 -25.89
N ARG A 146 13.27 17.59 -24.62
CA ARG A 146 13.30 18.50 -23.47
C ARG A 146 14.20 17.97 -22.36
N ALA A 147 15.03 18.86 -21.81
CA ALA A 147 15.95 18.51 -20.73
C ALA A 147 15.21 18.15 -19.43
N ASP A 148 14.06 18.77 -19.15
CA ASP A 148 13.30 18.52 -17.91
C ASP A 148 12.67 17.11 -17.88
N GLU A 149 12.09 16.64 -18.98
CA GLU A 149 11.61 15.26 -19.12
C GLU A 149 12.75 14.24 -18.95
N TYR A 150 13.89 14.50 -19.61
CA TYR A 150 15.08 13.66 -19.47
C TYR A 150 15.58 13.63 -18.01
N MET A 151 15.62 14.78 -17.33
CA MET A 151 16.04 14.87 -15.93
C MET A 151 15.11 14.12 -14.99
N TYR A 152 13.79 14.19 -15.20
CA TYR A 152 12.83 13.43 -14.41
C TYR A 152 13.09 11.93 -14.53
N GLN A 153 13.22 11.42 -15.76
CA GLN A 153 13.49 10.00 -16.02
C GLN A 153 14.86 9.57 -15.47
N PHE A 154 15.89 10.38 -15.69
CA PHE A 154 17.23 10.11 -15.19
C PHE A 154 17.25 10.01 -13.66
N THR A 155 16.65 11.00 -12.97
CA THR A 155 16.59 11.03 -11.49
C THR A 155 15.78 9.86 -10.94
N TYR A 156 14.70 9.47 -11.62
CA TYR A 156 13.90 8.31 -11.24
C TYR A 156 14.71 7.01 -11.30
N LEU A 157 15.53 6.84 -12.32
CA LEU A 157 16.38 5.65 -12.48
C LEU A 157 17.56 5.66 -11.50
N THR A 158 18.29 6.76 -11.36
CA THR A 158 19.49 6.81 -10.50
C THR A 158 19.19 6.61 -9.01
N LYS A 159 17.99 6.98 -8.55
CA LYS A 159 17.51 6.65 -7.19
C LYS A 159 17.48 5.14 -6.91
N GLN A 160 17.45 4.31 -7.95
CA GLN A 160 17.37 2.86 -7.85
C GLN A 160 18.71 2.18 -8.12
N THR A 161 19.71 2.86 -8.68
CA THR A 161 20.98 2.23 -9.10
C THR A 161 22.04 2.16 -8.00
N GLY A 162 21.95 3.01 -6.98
CA GLY A 162 23.02 3.19 -5.98
C GLY A 162 24.25 3.94 -6.50
N TYR A 163 24.15 4.62 -7.65
CA TYR A 163 25.28 5.36 -8.22
C TYR A 163 25.65 6.60 -7.39
N ASN A 164 26.94 6.76 -7.13
CA ASN A 164 27.50 8.02 -6.63
C ASN A 164 27.51 9.11 -7.73
N ASP A 165 27.82 10.35 -7.35
CA ASP A 165 27.83 11.49 -8.27
C ASP A 165 28.72 11.26 -9.50
N THR A 166 29.91 10.68 -9.32
CA THR A 166 30.82 10.39 -10.43
C THR A 166 30.18 9.45 -11.46
N ALA A 167 29.57 8.35 -11.02
CA ALA A 167 28.89 7.40 -11.89
C ALA A 167 27.64 8.03 -12.53
N GLN A 168 26.89 8.84 -11.79
CA GLN A 168 25.74 9.57 -12.32
C GLN A 168 26.16 10.56 -13.41
N ILE A 169 27.23 11.33 -13.24
CA ILE A 169 27.72 12.28 -14.26
C ILE A 169 28.11 11.55 -15.55
N VAL A 170 28.78 10.41 -15.47
CA VAL A 170 29.13 9.59 -16.66
C VAL A 170 27.87 9.13 -17.38
N ALA A 171 26.88 8.62 -16.64
CA ALA A 171 25.61 8.18 -17.21
C ALA A 171 24.81 9.35 -17.82
N PHE A 172 24.79 10.50 -17.15
CA PHE A 172 24.07 11.70 -17.60
C PHE A 172 24.65 12.21 -18.91
N LYS A 173 25.98 12.37 -18.99
CA LYS A 173 26.68 12.77 -20.22
C LYS A 173 26.36 11.86 -21.40
N ARG A 174 26.28 10.54 -21.19
CA ARG A 174 25.95 9.56 -22.23
C ARG A 174 24.53 9.77 -22.78
N GLY A 175 23.60 10.26 -21.95
CA GLY A 175 22.23 10.49 -22.37
C GLY A 175 21.99 11.82 -23.08
N LEU A 176 22.89 12.80 -22.96
CA LEU A 176 22.74 14.10 -23.60
C LEU A 176 23.13 14.10 -25.09
N PRO A 177 22.59 15.02 -25.91
CA PRO A 177 23.15 15.32 -27.23
C PRO A 177 24.61 15.76 -27.09
N ARG A 178 25.48 15.28 -28.00
CA ARG A 178 26.93 15.55 -27.94
C ARG A 178 27.25 17.06 -27.91
N SER A 179 26.52 17.86 -28.68
CA SER A 179 26.67 19.33 -28.71
C SER A 179 26.38 19.96 -27.36
N LEU A 180 25.30 19.54 -26.69
CA LEU A 180 24.92 20.03 -25.38
C LEU A 180 25.92 19.62 -24.30
N ALA A 181 26.34 18.35 -24.30
CA ALA A 181 27.35 17.87 -23.36
C ALA A 181 28.66 18.66 -23.48
N LEU A 182 29.12 18.93 -24.71
CA LEU A 182 30.33 19.71 -24.96
C LEU A 182 30.17 21.16 -24.46
N LYS A 183 29.04 21.80 -24.76
CA LYS A 183 28.73 23.17 -24.30
C LYS A 183 28.77 23.30 -22.77
N ILE A 184 28.29 22.27 -22.05
CA ILE A 184 28.36 22.23 -20.57
C ILE A 184 29.81 22.05 -20.08
N MET A 185 30.64 21.25 -20.78
CA MET A 185 32.03 21.02 -20.38
C MET A 185 32.93 22.24 -20.58
N THR A 186 32.64 23.06 -21.60
CA THR A 186 33.48 24.21 -21.99
C THR A 186 32.96 25.54 -21.45
N ARG A 187 32.18 25.51 -20.36
CA ARG A 187 31.71 26.72 -19.67
C ARG A 187 32.89 27.51 -19.08
N PRO A 188 32.80 28.85 -18.99
CA PRO A 188 33.83 29.67 -18.35
C PRO A 188 34.11 29.29 -16.88
N GLU A 189 33.08 28.83 -16.17
CA GLU A 189 33.19 28.39 -14.77
C GLU A 189 33.87 27.02 -14.62
N GLY A 190 34.20 26.36 -15.74
CA GLY A 190 34.72 24.99 -15.78
C GLY A 190 33.63 23.91 -15.84
N ALA A 191 34.08 22.66 -16.00
CA ALA A 191 33.18 21.51 -16.07
C ALA A 191 32.52 21.24 -14.71
N PRO A 192 31.19 21.05 -14.64
CA PRO A 192 30.53 20.78 -13.37
C PRO A 192 31.01 19.47 -12.72
N THR A 193 31.07 19.43 -11.40
CA THR A 193 31.59 18.29 -10.62
C THR A 193 30.51 17.52 -9.86
N THR A 194 29.29 18.05 -9.76
CA THR A 194 28.13 17.39 -9.14
C THR A 194 27.06 17.10 -10.18
N ILE A 195 26.26 16.06 -9.97
CA ILE A 195 25.15 15.74 -10.88
C ILE A 195 24.11 16.87 -10.92
N LYS A 196 23.91 17.56 -9.79
CA LYS A 196 23.00 18.70 -9.67
C LYS A 196 23.43 19.86 -10.58
N ASP A 197 24.72 20.18 -10.62
CA ASP A 197 25.22 21.26 -11.46
C ASP A 197 25.19 20.91 -12.94
N TRP A 198 25.44 19.64 -13.29
CA TRP A 198 25.25 19.10 -14.63
C TRP A 198 23.81 19.26 -15.13
N MET A 199 22.84 18.91 -14.28
CA MET A 199 21.42 19.04 -14.56
C MET A 199 20.99 20.50 -14.75
N ASN A 200 21.42 21.40 -13.86
CA ASN A 200 21.12 22.82 -13.97
C ASN A 200 21.69 23.44 -15.25
N ALA A 201 22.92 23.09 -15.61
CA ALA A 201 23.55 23.55 -16.85
C ALA A 201 22.83 23.02 -18.10
N ALA A 202 22.38 21.77 -18.08
CA ALA A 202 21.61 21.18 -19.17
C ALA A 202 20.28 21.93 -19.39
N ILE A 203 19.53 22.26 -18.33
CA ILE A 203 18.30 23.06 -18.46
C ILE A 203 18.59 24.44 -19.04
N LEU A 204 19.62 25.11 -18.52
CA LEU A 204 19.97 26.46 -18.95
C LEU A 204 20.28 26.49 -20.46
N PHE A 205 21.07 25.53 -20.92
CA PHE A 205 21.48 25.50 -22.32
C PHE A 205 20.44 24.89 -23.27
N ASP A 206 19.60 23.97 -22.82
CA ASP A 206 18.47 23.45 -23.61
C ASP A 206 17.47 24.56 -23.96
N LYS A 207 17.17 25.45 -22.99
CA LYS A 207 16.35 26.65 -23.24
C LYS A 207 16.96 27.61 -24.26
N SER A 208 18.29 27.63 -24.38
CA SER A 208 19.02 28.46 -25.36
C SER A 208 19.20 27.79 -26.73
N TYR A 209 18.75 26.54 -26.89
CA TYR A 209 18.95 25.73 -28.10
C TYR A 209 17.73 25.71 -29.03
N LYS A 210 16.56 26.13 -28.54
CA LYS A 210 15.35 26.36 -29.32
C LYS A 210 15.36 27.75 -29.93
#